data_AF-A0A0F5VJ75-F1
#
_entry.id   AF-A0A0F5VJ75-F1
#
_cell.length_a   1.000
_cell.length_b   1.000
_cell.length_c   1.000
_cell.angle_alpha   90.00
_cell.angle_beta   90.00
_cell.angle_gamma   90.00
#
_symmetry.space_group_name_H-M   'P 1'
#
loop_
_entity.id
_entity.type
_entity.pdbx_description
1 polymer ?
#
loop_
_entity_poly.entity_id
_entity_poly.type
_entity_poly.pdbx_seq_one_letter_code
_entity_poly.pdbx_strand_id
1 'polypeptide(L)'
;MDVLPRGLDPDYVTADGTNLGRVRRPLPLSKALDDVLLAYEMNGEPLPYDHGHPVRVLVPSWIGIASIKWVGDIEVSAQPLYSPWNTDFYRLFGDAYPPGG
;
A
#
# COMPACT_ATOMS: atom_id res chain seq x y z
N MET A 1 -14.19 -6.70 4.99
CA MET A 1 -14.07 -5.24 4.93
C MET A 1 -12.60 -4.92 4.76
N ASP A 2 -12.28 -4.14 3.75
CA ASP A 2 -10.92 -3.74 3.42
C ASP A 2 -10.79 -2.22 3.52
N VAL A 3 -9.57 -1.77 3.74
CA VAL A 3 -9.18 -0.38 3.55
C VAL A 3 -8.14 -0.28 2.45
N LEU A 4 -8.20 0.78 1.65
CA LEU A 4 -7.30 1.01 0.52
C LEU A 4 -6.68 2.40 0.62
N PRO A 5 -5.48 2.50 1.21
CA PRO A 5 -4.67 3.71 1.09
C PRO A 5 -4.13 3.87 -0.33
N ARG A 6 -4.19 5.10 -0.86
CA ARG A 6 -3.65 5.48 -2.17
C ARG A 6 -2.66 6.64 -2.02
N GLY A 7 -1.54 6.53 -2.70
CA GLY A 7 -0.50 7.56 -2.76
C GLY A 7 -0.86 8.70 -3.72
N LEU A 8 -0.13 9.80 -3.59
CA LEU A 8 -0.15 10.95 -4.52
C LEU A 8 0.96 10.87 -5.56
N ASP A 9 1.61 9.72 -5.72
CA ASP A 9 2.56 9.48 -6.80
C ASP A 9 1.90 9.70 -8.19
N PRO A 10 2.72 10.01 -9.22
CA PRO A 10 2.25 9.94 -10.59
C PRO A 10 1.72 8.55 -10.94
N ASP A 11 0.78 8.50 -11.86
CA ASP A 11 0.26 7.25 -12.38
C ASP A 11 1.39 6.33 -12.89
N TYR A 12 1.35 5.06 -12.48
CA TYR A 12 2.28 4.06 -12.97
C TYR A 12 1.83 3.57 -14.36
N VAL A 13 2.63 3.91 -15.37
CA VAL A 13 2.41 3.49 -16.76
C VAL A 13 3.48 2.48 -17.14
N THR A 14 3.06 1.30 -17.58
CA THR A 14 3.97 0.23 -18.01
C THR A 14 4.59 0.53 -19.38
N ALA A 15 5.61 -0.24 -19.76
CA ALA A 15 6.32 -0.04 -21.04
C ALA A 15 5.42 -0.23 -22.28
N ASP A 16 4.38 -1.05 -22.18
CA ASP A 16 3.33 -1.25 -23.20
C ASP A 16 2.24 -0.17 -23.18
N GLY A 17 2.34 0.82 -22.29
CA GLY A 17 1.42 1.97 -22.21
C GLY A 17 0.20 1.74 -21.33
N THR A 18 0.10 0.60 -20.63
CA THR A 18 -1.01 0.34 -19.69
C THR A 18 -0.87 1.25 -18.46
N ASN A 19 -1.87 2.10 -18.20
CA ASN A 19 -1.93 2.93 -17.00
C ASN A 19 -2.60 2.16 -15.84
N LEU A 20 -1.84 1.88 -14.79
CA LEU A 20 -2.29 1.17 -13.58
C LEU A 20 -2.78 2.11 -12.46
N GLY A 21 -2.72 3.42 -12.72
CA GLY A 21 -3.02 4.51 -11.80
C GLY A 21 -1.94 4.67 -10.73
N ARG A 22 -2.27 5.44 -9.70
CA ARG A 22 -1.41 5.65 -8.54
C ARG A 22 -1.27 4.39 -7.68
N VAL A 23 -0.12 4.29 -7.02
CA VAL A 23 0.22 3.19 -6.11
C VAL A 23 -0.79 3.14 -4.97
N ARG A 24 -1.37 1.95 -4.80
CA ARG A 24 -2.36 1.65 -3.76
C ARG A 24 -2.33 0.17 -3.46
N ARG A 25 -2.50 -0.19 -2.20
CA ARG A 25 -2.54 -1.60 -1.80
C ARG A 25 -3.55 -1.79 -0.67
N PRO A 26 -4.59 -2.61 -0.86
CA PRO A 26 -5.57 -2.83 0.19
C PRO A 26 -5.00 -3.68 1.31
N LEU A 27 -5.59 -3.53 2.49
CA LEU A 27 -5.33 -4.35 3.67
C LEU A 27 -6.63 -4.59 4.44
N PRO A 28 -6.75 -5.69 5.21
CA PRO A 28 -7.92 -5.94 6.03
C PRO A 28 -8.15 -4.81 7.04
N LEU A 29 -9.40 -4.40 7.22
CA LEU A 29 -9.75 -3.36 8.21
C LEU A 29 -9.28 -3.72 9.62
N SER A 30 -9.30 -5.00 9.99
CA SER A 30 -8.81 -5.49 11.29
C SER A 30 -7.33 -5.19 11.51
N LYS A 31 -6.48 -5.39 10.49
CA LYS A 31 -5.05 -5.03 10.56
C LYS A 31 -4.88 -3.51 10.65
N ALA A 32 -5.66 -2.75 9.88
CA ALA A 32 -5.61 -1.29 9.89
C ALA A 32 -5.94 -0.67 11.26
N LEU A 33 -6.81 -1.32 12.04
CA LEU A 33 -7.20 -0.87 13.37
C LEU A 33 -6.30 -1.39 14.50
N ASP A 34 -5.39 -2.33 14.20
CA ASP A 34 -4.52 -2.98 15.19
C ASP A 34 -3.25 -2.14 15.44
N ASP A 35 -2.36 -2.05 14.45
CA ASP A 35 -1.01 -1.46 14.60
C ASP A 35 -0.56 -0.59 13.41
N VAL A 36 -1.47 -0.27 12.47
CA VAL A 36 -1.14 0.57 11.32
C VAL A 36 -1.15 2.05 11.70
N LEU A 37 -0.12 2.77 11.27
CA LEU A 37 0.06 4.18 11.60
C LEU A 37 -0.04 5.08 10.36
N LEU A 38 -0.62 6.26 10.56
CA LEU A 38 -0.32 7.43 9.74
C LEU A 38 0.88 8.14 10.35
N ALA A 39 2.06 7.91 9.80
CA ALA A 39 3.30 8.49 10.28
C ALA A 39 3.57 9.82 9.56
N TYR A 40 3.91 10.85 10.32
CA TYR A 40 4.35 12.16 9.83
C TYR A 40 5.80 12.49 10.21
N GLU A 41 6.39 11.69 11.10
CA GLU A 41 7.79 11.78 11.55
C GLU A 41 8.48 10.42 11.44
N MET A 42 9.81 10.47 11.34
CA MET A 42 10.69 9.31 11.40
C MET A 42 11.94 9.69 12.20
N ASN A 43 12.22 8.93 13.27
CA ASN A 43 13.36 9.18 14.17
C ASN A 43 13.37 10.57 14.82
N GLY A 44 12.19 11.10 15.16
CA GLY A 44 12.04 12.40 15.83
C GLY A 44 12.10 13.62 14.91
N GLU A 45 12.25 13.42 13.60
CA GLU A 45 12.26 14.48 12.58
C GLU A 45 11.09 14.31 11.62
N PRO A 46 10.59 15.39 10.98
CA PRO A 46 9.62 15.28 9.91
C PRO A 46 10.07 14.30 8.83
N LEU A 47 9.14 13.56 8.24
CA LEU A 47 9.48 12.62 7.16
C LEU A 47 10.29 13.31 6.06
N PRO A 48 11.42 12.73 5.62
CA PRO A 48 12.06 13.13 4.36
C PRO A 48 11.09 13.00 3.19
N TYR A 49 11.28 13.80 2.14
CA TYR A 49 10.40 13.79 0.97
C TYR A 49 10.25 12.37 0.38
N ASP A 50 11.37 11.69 0.15
CA ASP A 50 11.39 10.33 -0.42
C ASP A 50 10.80 9.26 0.50
N HIS A 51 10.60 9.58 1.78
CA HIS A 51 10.01 8.70 2.77
C HIS A 51 8.50 8.94 2.96
N GLY A 52 7.91 9.87 2.22
CA GLY A 52 6.47 10.09 2.18
C GLY A 52 5.99 11.38 2.83
N HIS A 53 6.82 12.41 2.95
CA HIS A 53 6.40 13.71 3.48
C HIS A 53 5.16 14.27 2.76
N PRO A 54 4.13 14.77 3.47
CA PRO A 54 4.09 14.99 4.91
C PRO A 54 3.59 13.79 5.72
N VAL A 55 2.89 12.83 5.09
CA VAL A 55 2.29 11.68 5.77
C VAL A 55 2.40 10.42 4.91
N ARG A 56 2.72 9.29 5.55
CA ARG A 56 2.65 7.96 4.96
C ARG A 56 1.81 7.01 5.80
N VAL A 57 1.33 5.94 5.17
CA VAL A 57 0.95 4.72 5.88
C VAL A 57 2.20 3.93 6.25
N LEU A 58 2.25 3.43 7.47
CA LEU A 58 3.23 2.45 7.95
C LEU A 58 2.50 1.20 8.43
N VAL A 59 2.80 0.05 7.83
CA VAL A 59 2.20 -1.24 8.16
C VAL A 59 3.27 -2.15 8.78
N PRO A 60 3.31 -2.29 10.11
CA PRO A 60 4.33 -3.11 10.77
C PRO A 60 4.28 -4.57 10.33
N SER A 61 5.48 -5.17 10.21
CA SER A 61 5.71 -6.57 9.83
C SER A 61 5.21 -6.97 8.45
N TRP A 62 4.81 -6.01 7.61
CA TRP A 62 4.43 -6.25 6.22
C TRP A 62 5.51 -5.74 5.27
N ILE A 63 5.59 -6.33 4.08
CA ILE A 63 6.51 -5.87 3.03
C ILE A 63 6.27 -4.40 2.68
N GLY A 64 7.34 -3.66 2.37
CA GLY A 64 7.34 -2.20 2.26
C GLY A 64 6.29 -1.60 1.32
N ILE A 65 5.84 -2.31 0.28
CA ILE A 65 4.78 -1.83 -0.62
C ILE A 65 3.44 -1.60 0.10
N ALA A 66 3.19 -2.28 1.22
CA ALA A 66 2.01 -2.03 2.03
C ALA A 66 2.05 -0.66 2.75
N SER A 67 3.23 -0.09 2.93
CA SER A 67 3.44 1.19 3.61
C SER A 67 3.45 2.33 2.60
N ILE A 68 2.26 2.74 2.15
CA ILE A 68 2.04 3.75 1.09
C ILE A 68 2.60 5.12 1.48
N LYS A 69 3.49 5.67 0.66
CA LYS A 69 4.06 7.02 0.81
C LYS A 69 3.13 8.08 0.22
N TRP A 70 3.23 9.31 0.73
CA TRP A 70 2.45 10.46 0.23
C TRP A 70 0.95 10.15 0.20
N VAL A 71 0.41 9.64 1.31
CA VAL A 71 -0.98 9.15 1.33
C VAL A 71 -1.93 10.32 1.05
N GLY A 72 -2.78 10.14 0.04
CA GLY A 72 -3.75 11.16 -0.38
C GLY A 72 -5.16 10.85 0.10
N ASP A 73 -5.60 9.61 -0.10
CA ASP A 73 -6.92 9.14 0.31
C ASP A 73 -6.88 7.71 0.88
N ILE A 74 -7.87 7.38 1.69
CA ILE A 74 -8.10 6.05 2.26
C ILE A 74 -9.57 5.71 2.05
N GLU A 75 -9.82 4.68 1.23
CA GLU A 75 -11.15 4.15 0.99
C GLU A 75 -11.45 3.01 1.97
N VAL A 76 -12.69 2.91 2.46
CA VAL A 76 -13.17 1.77 3.25
C VAL A 76 -14.26 1.06 2.45
N SER A 77 -14.13 -0.25 2.26
CA SER A 77 -15.10 -1.05 1.50
C SER A 77 -15.59 -2.25 2.28
N ALA A 78 -16.89 -2.53 2.14
CA ALA A 78 -17.48 -3.76 2.66
C ALA A 78 -17.02 -5.00 1.86
N GLN A 79 -16.62 -4.80 0.61
CA GLN A 79 -16.16 -5.84 -0.31
C GLN A 79 -14.62 -5.90 -0.36
N PRO A 80 -14.03 -7.05 -0.72
CA PRO A 80 -12.61 -7.14 -0.99
C PRO A 80 -12.17 -6.16 -2.08
N LEU A 81 -11.04 -5.50 -1.87
CA LEU A 81 -10.47 -4.55 -2.83
C LEU A 81 -9.28 -5.18 -3.56
N TYR A 82 -9.10 -4.77 -4.82
CA TYR A 82 -8.06 -5.30 -5.70
C TYR A 82 -7.27 -4.14 -6.33
N SER A 83 -5.96 -4.31 -6.41
CA SER A 83 -5.04 -3.42 -7.10
C SER A 83 -3.90 -4.22 -7.72
N PRO A 84 -3.23 -3.72 -8.77
CA PRO A 84 -2.08 -4.42 -9.36
C PRO A 84 -1.01 -4.81 -8.34
N TRP A 85 -0.86 -4.05 -7.25
CA TRP A 85 0.09 -4.30 -6.15
C TRP A 85 -0.33 -5.39 -5.14
N ASN A 86 -1.54 -5.94 -5.25
CA ASN A 86 -1.95 -7.17 -4.56
C ASN A 86 -2.46 -8.28 -5.51
N THR A 87 -2.71 -7.97 -6.79
CA THR A 87 -3.18 -8.93 -7.79
C THR A 87 -2.12 -9.46 -8.74
N ASP A 88 -1.14 -8.65 -9.11
CA ASP A 88 -0.20 -9.01 -10.18
C ASP A 88 1.23 -8.92 -9.67
N PHE A 89 1.56 -7.79 -9.04
CA PHE A 89 2.82 -7.57 -8.35
C PHE A 89 2.76 -8.04 -6.90
N TYR A 90 3.94 -8.26 -6.31
CA TYR A 90 4.11 -8.63 -4.90
C TYR A 90 3.33 -9.90 -4.51
N ARG A 91 3.23 -10.83 -5.46
CA ARG A 91 2.75 -12.20 -5.26
C ARG A 91 3.90 -13.19 -5.37
N LEU A 92 3.82 -14.24 -4.56
CA LEU A 92 4.72 -15.39 -4.65
C LEU A 92 4.00 -16.48 -5.46
N PHE A 93 4.71 -17.09 -6.40
CA PHE A 93 4.20 -18.13 -7.30
C PHE A 93 5.13 -19.35 -7.28
N GLY A 94 4.59 -20.51 -7.64
CA GLY A 94 5.34 -21.75 -7.84
C GLY A 94 5.12 -22.78 -6.73
N ASP A 95 5.67 -23.99 -6.92
CA ASP A 95 5.44 -25.15 -6.05
C ASP A 95 5.87 -24.94 -4.60
N ALA A 96 6.84 -24.05 -4.37
CA ALA A 96 7.28 -23.67 -3.03
C ALA A 96 6.29 -22.73 -2.30
N TYR A 97 5.28 -22.20 -3.00
CA TYR A 97 4.31 -21.22 -2.50
C TYR A 97 2.90 -21.56 -3.02
N PRO A 98 2.27 -22.63 -2.49
CA PRO A 98 0.95 -23.06 -2.93
C PRO A 98 -0.14 -22.02 -2.65
N PRO A 99 -1.28 -22.07 -3.38
CA PRO A 99 -2.40 -21.16 -3.13
C PRO A 99 -2.92 -21.34 -1.70
N GLY A 100 -2.89 -20.26 -0.90
CA GLY A 100 -3.35 -20.26 0.49
C GLY A 100 -2.28 -19.94 1.54
N GLY A 101 -1.00 -19.95 1.14
CA GLY A 101 0.14 -19.81 2.07
C GLY A 101 0.71 -21.16 2.47
#